data_AF-A0A1X6P3C9-F1
#
_entry.id   AF-A0A1X6P3C9-F1
#
_cell.length_a   1.000
_cell.length_b   1.000
_cell.length_c   1.000
_cell.angle_alpha   90.00
_cell.angle_beta   90.00
_cell.angle_gamma   90.00
#
_symmetry.space_group_name_H-M   'P 1'
#
loop_
_entity.id
_entity.type
_entity.pdbx_description
1 polymer ?
#
loop_
_entity_poly.entity_id
_entity_poly.type
_entity_poly.pdbx_seq_one_letter_code
_entity_poly.pdbx_strand_id
1 'polypeptide(L)'
;MYASQKSAAALAAGKPLVDASGKELKPTLSSGLVRTRKRNIQTKRDPEAFRNRLLEVFDEAEGDVKKLVQLLDNDSLDYSRYGDVFGEVILAGNIVEPGGSLRSAPTPHCVFESETEEKATIGVEAMHQIMRRKPFLRARFDAVVSKLLICLSTFGDVERDRFAFAVGLMLSRNMMSPSVLNQLKTNKTAVESGHALAFMIRLITCYLEAPLMTVDKLMGSLKSANIDTGTMVDLMPTGDRSADALSEHFRGLGLGKLVEQNERRIKQAKVTDAVAAVCARVRAGVPGAETYAWVAGHAKDVGLSEGEVVGAVWGGIVDSVDLSRKQQQNRTSLLGTISASADLLVAACKNGQAELELLSRIQTFVSADMEFLKLAVFRDIVTLLYRKDVLSEDAIQRWYSRGSTLNKGSAASSNIIRVQMQPFVKWLETAEEESSEEEGAASAAAAQGDAAAPATGSDAAPAAADGAA
;
A
#
# COMPACT_ATOMS: atom_id res chain seq x y z
N MET A 1 37.72 32.14 41.53
CA MET A 1 39.17 32.00 41.86
C MET A 1 39.48 31.84 43.35
N TYR A 2 38.51 31.60 44.25
CA TYR A 2 38.78 31.42 45.70
C TYR A 2 38.62 29.97 46.23
N ALA A 3 38.18 29.01 45.41
CA ALA A 3 38.01 27.61 45.82
C ALA A 3 39.21 26.70 45.47
N SER A 4 40.15 27.18 44.65
CA SER A 4 41.25 26.34 44.12
C SER A 4 42.47 26.26 45.03
N GLN A 5 42.58 27.11 46.06
CA GLN A 5 43.74 27.10 46.97
C GLN A 5 43.54 26.21 48.21
N LYS A 6 42.29 25.89 48.60
CA LYS A 6 42.04 25.01 49.76
C LYS A 6 42.31 23.53 49.47
N SER A 7 42.25 23.10 48.21
CA SER A 7 42.46 21.69 47.83
C SER A 7 43.93 21.29 47.73
N ALA A 8 44.84 22.25 47.53
CA ALA A 8 46.28 21.96 47.42
C ALA A 8 46.96 21.78 48.79
N ALA A 9 46.41 22.36 49.86
CA ALA A 9 47.00 22.30 51.21
C ALA A 9 46.72 20.98 51.95
N ALA A 10 45.70 20.21 51.56
CA ALA A 10 45.33 18.96 52.24
C ALA A 10 46.20 17.76 51.81
N LEU A 11 46.92 17.84 50.69
CA LEU A 11 47.70 16.72 50.15
C LEU A 11 49.09 16.54 50.80
N ALA A 12 49.58 17.55 51.53
CA ALA A 12 50.92 17.52 52.13
C ALA A 12 50.97 16.91 53.55
N ALA A 13 49.82 16.54 54.15
CA ALA A 13 49.75 16.12 55.56
C ALA A 13 49.24 14.68 55.79
N GLY A 14 49.26 13.81 54.77
CA GLY A 14 49.08 12.37 54.94
C GLY A 14 47.75 11.92 55.58
N LYS A 15 46.67 12.69 55.43
CA LYS A 15 45.33 12.27 55.86
C LYS A 15 44.51 11.73 54.68
N PRO A 16 43.72 10.65 54.87
CA PRO A 16 42.92 10.05 53.80
C PRO A 16 41.76 10.95 53.38
N LEU A 17 41.45 10.94 52.08
CA LEU A 17 40.34 11.67 51.47
C LEU A 17 39.02 10.93 51.68
N VAL A 18 38.05 11.63 52.24
CA VAL A 18 36.68 11.19 52.53
C VAL A 18 35.70 11.90 51.60
N ASP A 19 34.65 11.20 51.14
CA ASP A 19 33.57 11.80 50.35
C ASP A 19 32.58 12.59 51.25
N ALA A 20 31.58 13.24 50.63
CA ALA A 20 30.56 14.04 51.33
C ALA A 20 29.65 13.22 52.29
N SER A 21 29.86 11.90 52.37
CA SER A 21 29.16 10.94 53.22
C SER A 21 30.09 10.20 54.19
N GLY A 22 31.38 10.59 54.27
CA GLY A 22 32.30 10.17 55.33
C GLY A 22 32.93 8.78 55.19
N LYS A 23 32.98 8.17 53.99
CA LYS A 23 33.71 6.90 53.76
C LYS A 23 35.07 7.12 53.08
N GLU A 24 36.10 6.41 53.56
CA GLU A 24 37.47 6.45 53.01
C GLU A 24 37.56 5.73 51.66
N LEU A 25 38.13 6.41 50.66
CA LEU A 25 38.36 5.88 49.32
C LEU A 25 39.73 5.18 49.23
N LYS A 26 39.74 3.90 48.83
CA LYS A 26 40.98 3.14 48.57
C LYS A 26 41.60 3.56 47.22
N PRO A 27 42.93 3.71 47.13
CA PRO A 27 43.59 4.18 45.91
C PRO A 27 43.61 3.08 44.86
N THR A 28 43.08 3.35 43.67
CA THR A 28 43.24 2.50 42.49
C THR A 28 44.25 3.16 41.56
N LEU A 29 45.37 2.47 41.34
CA LEU A 29 46.41 2.80 40.36
C LEU A 29 45.89 2.44 38.96
N SER A 30 45.40 3.43 38.21
CA SER A 30 45.40 3.35 36.75
C SER A 30 45.74 4.72 36.18
N SER A 31 46.89 4.77 35.50
CA SER A 31 47.35 5.87 34.67
C SER A 31 46.34 6.15 33.55
N GLY A 32 45.51 7.17 33.73
CA GLY A 32 44.61 7.68 32.70
C GLY A 32 44.72 9.20 32.66
N LEU A 33 45.20 9.74 31.55
CA LEU A 33 45.09 11.16 31.24
C LEU A 33 43.67 11.64 31.57
N VAL A 34 43.56 12.57 32.52
CA VAL A 34 42.28 13.18 32.89
C VAL A 34 41.75 13.93 31.67
N ARG A 35 40.86 13.28 30.93
CA ARG A 35 40.17 13.85 29.79
C ARG A 35 39.17 14.86 30.35
N THR A 36 39.54 16.14 30.32
CA THR A 36 38.64 17.24 30.67
C THR A 36 37.34 17.11 29.86
N ARG A 37 36.19 17.08 30.53
CA ARG A 37 34.89 17.10 29.84
C ARG A 37 34.85 18.35 28.97
N LYS A 38 34.69 18.18 27.65
CA LYS A 38 34.42 19.27 26.71
C LYS A 38 33.28 20.10 27.30
N ARG A 39 33.57 21.36 27.67
CA ARG A 39 32.51 22.32 28.02
C ARG A 39 31.55 22.33 26.84
N ASN A 40 30.27 22.11 27.11
CA ASN A 40 29.22 22.21 26.10
C ASN A 40 29.05 23.71 25.79
N ILE A 41 29.91 24.24 24.91
CA ILE A 41 29.75 25.60 24.38
C ILE A 41 28.57 25.51 23.41
N GLN A 42 27.36 25.72 23.91
CA GLN A 42 26.24 26.02 23.04
C GLN A 42 26.55 27.37 22.39
N THR A 43 27.04 27.35 21.16
CA THR A 43 27.14 28.57 20.35
C THR A 43 25.74 29.20 20.30
N LYS A 44 25.62 30.48 20.67
CA LYS A 44 24.36 31.21 20.59
C LYS A 44 23.78 31.07 19.18
N ARG A 45 22.56 30.54 19.05
CA ARG A 45 21.87 30.46 17.76
C ARG A 45 21.44 31.88 17.36
N ASP A 46 21.83 32.28 16.17
CA ASP A 46 21.51 33.58 15.57
C ASP A 46 20.91 33.35 14.18
N PRO A 47 19.63 32.97 14.10
CA PRO A 47 18.96 32.70 12.83
C PRO A 47 18.79 33.97 11.99
N GLU A 48 18.77 35.15 12.61
CA GLU A 48 18.60 36.43 11.91
C GLU A 48 19.86 36.82 11.15
N ALA A 49 21.03 36.64 11.76
CA ALA A 49 22.30 36.85 11.05
C ALA A 49 22.42 35.91 9.85
N PHE A 50 21.99 34.65 9.97
CA PHE A 50 21.97 33.71 8.85
C PHE A 50 20.99 34.16 7.76
N ARG A 51 19.75 34.53 8.12
CA ARG A 51 18.76 35.08 7.18
C ARG A 51 19.32 36.31 6.45
N ASN A 52 19.87 37.29 7.15
CA ASN A 52 20.34 38.53 6.53
C ASN A 52 21.42 38.26 5.48
N ARG A 53 22.34 37.32 5.74
CA ARG A 53 23.32 36.87 4.73
C ARG A 53 22.66 36.20 3.52
N LEU A 54 21.60 35.43 3.72
CA LEU A 54 20.86 34.87 2.58
C LEU A 54 20.21 35.98 1.73
N LEU A 55 19.68 37.03 2.36
CA LEU A 55 19.11 38.17 1.64
C LEU A 55 20.17 38.87 0.77
N GLU A 56 21.36 39.12 1.32
CA GLU A 56 22.50 39.66 0.57
C GLU A 56 22.86 38.76 -0.64
N VAL A 57 22.81 37.44 -0.46
CA VAL A 57 23.05 36.47 -1.55
C VAL A 57 21.96 36.52 -2.62
N PHE A 58 20.68 36.70 -2.27
CA PHE A 58 19.61 36.86 -3.25
C PHE A 58 19.75 38.14 -4.06
N ASP A 59 20.03 39.25 -3.37
CA ASP A 59 20.23 40.56 -3.99
C ASP A 59 21.43 40.51 -4.96
N GLU A 60 22.54 39.87 -4.56
CA GLU A 60 23.70 39.70 -5.43
C GLU A 60 23.41 38.76 -6.62
N ALA A 61 22.58 37.74 -6.45
CA ALA A 61 22.28 36.79 -7.51
C ALA A 61 21.44 37.38 -8.65
N GLU A 62 20.66 38.45 -8.40
CA GLU A 62 19.82 39.16 -9.38
C GLU A 62 18.91 38.22 -10.22
N GLY A 63 18.46 37.11 -9.63
CA GLY A 63 17.61 36.11 -10.30
C GLY A 63 18.34 35.09 -11.18
N ASP A 64 19.67 35.10 -11.25
CA ASP A 64 20.44 34.04 -11.94
C ASP A 64 20.60 32.80 -11.03
N VAL A 65 19.98 31.68 -11.42
CA VAL A 65 20.05 30.40 -10.68
C VAL A 65 21.49 29.91 -10.49
N LYS A 66 22.34 30.01 -11.52
CA LYS A 66 23.71 29.51 -11.45
C LYS A 66 24.54 30.35 -10.48
N LYS A 67 24.40 31.68 -10.55
CA LYS A 67 25.04 32.61 -9.62
C LYS A 67 24.55 32.38 -8.19
N LEU A 68 23.23 32.25 -8.01
CA LEU A 68 22.62 31.96 -6.71
C LEU A 68 23.18 30.68 -6.10
N VAL A 69 23.25 29.59 -6.85
CA VAL A 69 23.80 28.31 -6.35
C VAL A 69 25.29 28.44 -5.98
N GLN A 70 26.08 29.19 -6.77
CA GLN A 70 27.49 29.42 -6.45
C GLN A 70 27.65 30.17 -5.14
N LEU A 71 26.88 31.23 -4.92
CA LEU A 71 26.91 32.02 -3.68
C LEU A 71 26.39 31.25 -2.47
N LEU A 72 25.36 30.42 -2.67
CA LEU A 72 24.80 29.56 -1.61
C LEU A 72 25.75 28.42 -1.23
N ASP A 73 26.58 27.90 -2.14
CA ASP A 73 27.56 26.86 -1.81
C ASP A 73 28.84 27.44 -1.15
N ASN A 74 28.63 28.36 -0.22
CA ASN A 74 29.67 28.99 0.58
C ASN A 74 29.74 28.32 1.96
N ASP A 75 30.94 27.89 2.38
CA ASP A 75 31.17 27.22 3.66
C ASP A 75 30.92 28.11 4.89
N SER A 76 30.80 29.43 4.71
CA SER A 76 30.43 30.36 5.78
C SER A 76 28.94 30.29 6.18
N LEU A 77 28.11 29.64 5.36
CA LEU A 77 26.69 29.41 5.64
C LEU A 77 26.50 28.06 6.36
N ASP A 78 26.19 28.12 7.67
CA ASP A 78 25.99 26.92 8.51
C ASP A 78 24.59 26.30 8.30
N TYR A 79 24.44 25.58 7.20
CA TYR A 79 23.22 24.83 6.86
C TYR A 79 22.87 23.72 7.87
N SER A 80 23.84 23.21 8.62
CA SER A 80 23.59 22.16 9.61
C SER A 80 22.71 22.70 10.75
N ARG A 81 22.96 23.95 11.16
CA ARG A 81 22.21 24.64 12.23
C ARG A 81 21.00 25.41 11.73
N TYR A 82 21.06 25.94 10.52
CA TYR A 82 20.07 26.89 9.99
C TYR A 82 19.40 26.43 8.69
N GLY A 83 19.49 25.13 8.35
CA GLY A 83 18.82 24.58 7.17
C GLY A 83 17.30 24.81 7.15
N ASP A 84 16.66 24.88 8.33
CA ASP A 84 15.24 25.22 8.44
C ASP A 84 15.00 26.68 8.03
N VAL A 85 15.85 27.62 8.50
CA VAL A 85 15.80 29.04 8.12
C VAL A 85 16.06 29.21 6.62
N PHE A 86 17.00 28.44 6.06
CA PHE A 86 17.25 28.44 4.62
C PHE A 86 16.00 28.06 3.81
N GLY A 87 15.30 27.00 4.21
CA GLY A 87 14.05 26.60 3.56
C GLY A 87 12.94 27.65 3.73
N GLU A 88 12.78 28.21 4.93
CA GLU A 88 11.78 29.24 5.20
C GLU A 88 12.00 30.51 4.37
N VAL A 89 13.25 30.98 4.26
CA VAL A 89 13.57 32.18 3.48
C VAL A 89 13.36 31.95 1.98
N ILE A 90 13.74 30.79 1.42
CA ILE A 90 13.49 30.53 0.00
C ILE A 90 11.99 30.40 -0.29
N LEU A 91 11.24 29.71 0.56
CA LEU A 91 9.83 29.47 0.31
C LEU A 91 8.98 30.71 0.64
N ALA A 92 9.04 31.18 1.88
CA ALA A 92 8.16 32.21 2.42
C ALA A 92 8.82 33.60 2.54
N GLY A 93 10.11 33.73 2.19
CA GLY A 93 10.79 35.03 2.12
C GLY A 93 11.31 35.60 3.44
N ASN A 94 11.00 34.97 4.57
CA ASN A 94 11.59 35.31 5.87
C ASN A 94 11.50 34.13 6.84
N ILE A 95 12.01 34.32 8.07
CA ILE A 95 11.76 33.38 9.17
C ILE A 95 10.26 33.43 9.49
N VAL A 96 9.66 32.25 9.49
CA VAL A 96 8.24 32.05 9.78
C VAL A 96 8.09 31.81 11.27
N GLU A 97 7.23 32.53 11.96
CA GLU A 97 6.92 32.28 13.37
C GLU A 97 5.88 31.15 13.52
N PRO A 98 5.73 30.55 14.71
CA PRO A 98 4.59 29.68 14.99
C PRO A 98 3.27 30.38 14.65
N GLY A 99 2.45 29.76 13.81
CA GLY A 99 1.19 30.35 13.33
C GLY A 99 1.28 31.10 11.99
N GLY A 100 2.46 31.12 11.33
CA GLY A 100 2.57 31.49 9.91
C GLY A 100 2.96 32.95 9.65
N SER A 101 2.97 33.81 10.66
CA SER A 101 3.41 35.21 10.51
C SER A 101 4.92 35.31 10.24
N LEU A 102 5.33 36.21 9.36
CA LEU A 102 6.75 36.47 9.10
C LEU A 102 7.35 37.44 10.14
N ARG A 103 8.61 37.20 10.53
CA ARG A 103 9.32 38.07 11.49
C ARG A 103 9.60 39.47 10.95
N SER A 104 9.72 39.60 9.63
CA SER A 104 9.90 40.86 8.90
C SER A 104 9.35 40.70 7.48
N ALA A 105 9.38 41.77 6.69
CA ALA A 105 8.95 41.75 5.29
C ALA A 105 9.62 40.60 4.51
N PRO A 106 8.88 39.89 3.64
CA PRO A 106 9.45 38.86 2.78
C PRO A 106 10.40 39.49 1.75
N THR A 107 11.43 38.74 1.37
CA THR A 107 12.20 39.07 0.17
C THR A 107 11.37 38.85 -1.09
N PRO A 108 11.46 39.74 -2.11
CA PRO A 108 10.76 39.56 -3.39
C PRO A 108 11.29 38.37 -4.20
N HIS A 109 12.42 37.77 -3.80
CA HIS A 109 13.05 36.64 -4.47
C HIS A 109 12.55 35.27 -3.98
N CYS A 110 11.62 35.24 -3.02
CA CYS A 110 11.07 33.98 -2.51
C CYS A 110 9.98 33.39 -3.43
N VAL A 111 9.63 32.12 -3.18
CA VAL A 111 8.59 31.42 -3.91
C VAL A 111 7.22 32.09 -3.72
N PHE A 112 6.87 32.51 -2.51
CA PHE A 112 5.54 33.08 -2.22
C PHE A 112 5.28 34.40 -2.94
N GLU A 113 6.31 35.23 -3.10
CA GLU A 113 6.25 36.52 -3.80
C GLU A 113 6.54 36.40 -5.31
N SER A 114 6.76 35.19 -5.83
CA SER A 114 7.11 34.99 -7.23
C SER A 114 5.91 35.27 -8.15
N GLU A 115 6.06 36.28 -9.02
CA GLU A 115 5.05 36.64 -10.02
C GLU A 115 4.71 35.47 -10.97
N THR A 116 5.70 34.65 -11.33
CA THR A 116 5.56 33.54 -12.27
C THR A 116 6.14 32.23 -11.73
N GLU A 117 5.71 31.12 -12.31
CA GLU A 117 6.18 29.77 -11.96
C GLU A 117 7.65 29.56 -12.32
N GLU A 118 8.12 30.20 -13.38
CA GLU A 118 9.53 30.22 -13.77
C GLU A 118 10.38 30.89 -12.70
N LYS A 119 9.92 32.02 -12.14
CA LYS A 119 10.60 32.70 -11.03
C LYS A 119 10.60 31.84 -9.77
N ALA A 120 9.49 31.21 -9.42
CA ALA A 120 9.41 30.30 -8.28
C ALA A 120 10.36 29.08 -8.44
N THR A 121 10.53 28.60 -9.67
CA THR A 121 11.42 27.48 -9.99
C THR A 121 12.89 27.79 -9.67
N ILE A 122 13.33 29.04 -9.75
CA ILE A 122 14.70 29.46 -9.42
C ILE A 122 15.05 29.07 -7.99
N GLY A 123 14.18 29.41 -7.03
CA GLY A 123 14.38 29.08 -5.62
C GLY A 123 14.38 27.58 -5.36
N VAL A 124 13.42 26.85 -5.94
CA VAL A 124 13.31 25.39 -5.79
C VAL A 124 14.51 24.67 -6.41
N GLU A 125 15.02 25.14 -7.56
CA GLU A 125 16.22 24.60 -8.20
C GLU A 125 17.47 24.87 -7.36
N ALA A 126 17.61 26.06 -6.78
CA ALA A 126 18.69 26.37 -5.86
C ALA A 126 18.66 25.45 -4.63
N MET A 127 17.49 25.27 -4.01
CA MET A 127 17.31 24.31 -2.91
C MET A 127 17.71 22.88 -3.32
N HIS A 128 17.31 22.45 -4.52
CA HIS A 128 17.62 21.12 -5.04
C HIS A 128 19.13 20.91 -5.20
N GLN A 129 19.83 21.86 -5.84
CA GLN A 129 21.27 21.75 -6.08
C GLN A 129 22.08 21.79 -4.79
N ILE A 130 21.72 22.65 -3.83
CA ILE A 130 22.38 22.72 -2.52
C ILE A 130 22.10 21.45 -1.72
N MET A 131 20.86 20.93 -1.72
CA MET A 131 20.53 19.67 -1.05
C MET A 131 21.30 18.47 -1.63
N ARG A 132 21.53 18.41 -2.95
CA ARG A 132 22.35 17.35 -3.55
C ARG A 132 23.79 17.36 -3.03
N ARG A 133 24.35 18.53 -2.73
CA ARG A 133 25.69 18.70 -2.11
C ARG A 133 25.65 18.48 -0.60
N LYS A 134 24.52 18.79 0.04
CA LYS A 134 24.31 18.72 1.50
C LYS A 134 23.04 17.92 1.83
N PRO A 135 23.05 16.57 1.70
CA PRO A 135 21.83 15.74 1.73
C PRO A 135 21.04 15.78 3.05
N PHE A 136 21.68 16.16 4.15
CA PHE A 136 21.01 16.34 5.44
C PHE A 136 19.92 17.44 5.41
N LEU A 137 19.95 18.33 4.42
CA LEU A 137 18.90 19.35 4.21
C LEU A 137 17.53 18.74 3.88
N ARG A 138 17.45 17.51 3.38
CA ARG A 138 16.17 16.86 3.11
C ARG A 138 15.26 16.82 4.35
N ALA A 139 15.81 16.44 5.50
CA ALA A 139 15.06 16.42 6.76
C ALA A 139 14.64 17.82 7.23
N ARG A 140 15.42 18.86 6.87
CA ARG A 140 15.10 20.26 7.15
C ARG A 140 13.94 20.73 6.27
N PHE A 141 13.95 20.39 4.99
CA PHE A 141 12.84 20.67 4.08
C PHE A 141 11.55 19.99 4.51
N ASP A 142 11.62 18.74 4.98
CA ASP A 142 10.45 18.06 5.55
C ASP A 142 9.84 18.85 6.72
N ALA A 143 10.68 19.37 7.62
CA ALA A 143 10.25 20.16 8.77
C ALA A 143 9.64 21.51 8.34
N VAL A 144 10.28 22.21 7.41
CA VAL A 144 9.80 23.51 6.90
C VAL A 144 8.47 23.35 6.18
N VAL A 145 8.37 22.41 5.23
CA VAL A 145 7.12 22.18 4.49
C VAL A 145 6.01 21.73 5.44
N SER A 146 6.29 20.87 6.43
CA SER A 146 5.31 20.50 7.46
C SER A 146 4.78 21.71 8.21
N LYS A 147 5.68 22.60 8.66
CA LYS A 147 5.32 23.82 9.37
C LYS A 147 4.46 24.76 8.51
N LEU A 148 4.81 24.95 7.25
CA LEU A 148 4.06 25.78 6.32
C LEU A 148 2.68 25.20 6.01
N LEU A 149 2.55 23.88 5.85
CA LEU A 149 1.24 23.21 5.65
C LEU A 149 0.31 23.37 6.86
N ILE A 150 0.85 23.35 8.09
CA ILE A 150 0.08 23.64 9.31
C ILE A 150 -0.45 25.08 9.28
N CYS A 151 0.26 26.02 8.65
CA CYS A 151 -0.13 27.42 8.53
C CYS A 151 -0.91 27.72 7.25
N LEU A 152 -1.27 26.72 6.44
CA LEU A 152 -1.81 26.94 5.08
C LEU A 152 -2.99 27.92 5.03
N SER A 153 -3.86 27.91 6.04
CA SER A 153 -5.04 28.78 6.12
C SER A 153 -4.72 30.26 6.37
N THR A 154 -3.50 30.59 6.80
CA THR A 154 -3.08 31.99 7.04
C THR A 154 -2.52 32.66 5.80
N PHE A 155 -2.20 31.88 4.76
CA PHE A 155 -1.63 32.37 3.52
C PHE A 155 -2.72 32.80 2.53
N GLY A 156 -2.41 33.81 1.73
CA GLY A 156 -3.24 34.30 0.63
C GLY A 156 -3.27 33.34 -0.56
N ASP A 157 -4.12 33.64 -1.55
CA ASP A 157 -4.33 32.75 -2.71
C ASP A 157 -3.05 32.53 -3.53
N VAL A 158 -2.31 33.60 -3.82
CA VAL A 158 -1.06 33.55 -4.60
C VAL A 158 0.00 32.73 -3.85
N GLU A 159 0.18 33.00 -2.55
CA GLU A 159 1.15 32.28 -1.72
C GLU A 159 0.85 30.78 -1.68
N ARG A 160 -0.43 30.40 -1.52
CA ARG A 160 -0.87 28.99 -1.51
C ARG A 160 -0.65 28.30 -2.85
N ASP A 161 -0.97 28.97 -3.95
CA ASP A 161 -0.72 28.43 -5.30
C ASP A 161 0.78 28.18 -5.52
N ARG A 162 1.62 29.19 -5.25
CA ARG A 162 3.08 29.09 -5.40
C ARG A 162 3.67 28.05 -4.46
N PHE A 163 3.14 27.91 -3.26
CA PHE A 163 3.56 26.88 -2.32
C PHE A 163 3.22 25.48 -2.84
N ALA A 164 1.99 25.26 -3.33
CA ALA A 164 1.57 23.98 -3.90
C ALA A 164 2.43 23.59 -5.12
N PHE A 165 2.69 24.56 -5.99
CA PHE A 165 3.61 24.43 -7.12
C PHE A 165 5.00 24.00 -6.67
N ALA A 166 5.60 24.73 -5.72
CA ALA A 166 6.94 24.41 -5.23
C ALA A 166 7.01 23.01 -4.60
N VAL A 167 6.01 22.61 -3.81
CA VAL A 167 5.94 21.26 -3.23
C VAL A 167 5.77 20.19 -4.31
N GLY A 168 5.03 20.45 -5.39
CA GLY A 168 4.94 19.57 -6.56
C GLY A 168 6.30 19.32 -7.22
N LEU A 169 7.08 20.39 -7.44
CA LEU A 169 8.46 20.30 -7.94
C LEU A 169 9.39 19.58 -6.96
N MET A 170 9.29 19.87 -5.66
CA MET A 170 10.09 19.21 -4.63
C MET A 170 9.80 17.71 -4.57
N LEU A 171 8.55 17.31 -4.71
CA LEU A 171 8.14 15.91 -4.73
C LEU A 171 8.64 15.18 -5.99
N SER A 172 8.54 15.79 -7.18
CA SER A 172 9.05 15.19 -8.42
C SER A 172 10.56 14.99 -8.43
N ARG A 173 11.29 15.80 -7.64
CA ARG A 173 12.74 15.76 -7.48
C ARG A 173 13.22 14.99 -6.25
N ASN A 174 12.31 14.34 -5.51
CA ASN A 174 12.62 13.60 -4.27
C ASN A 174 13.33 14.45 -3.19
N MET A 175 12.99 15.73 -3.11
CA MET A 175 13.59 16.67 -2.14
C MET A 175 12.99 16.57 -0.73
N MET A 176 11.88 15.85 -0.58
CA MET A 176 11.15 15.70 0.67
C MET A 176 10.49 14.32 0.76
N SER A 177 10.02 13.94 1.95
CA SER A 177 9.17 12.78 2.16
C SER A 177 7.71 13.11 1.81
N PRO A 178 6.98 12.23 1.09
CA PRO A 178 5.56 12.43 0.84
C PRO A 178 4.72 12.44 2.13
N SER A 179 5.22 11.86 3.23
CA SER A 179 4.52 11.82 4.53
C SER A 179 4.23 13.19 5.13
N VAL A 180 4.96 14.22 4.71
CA VAL A 180 4.75 15.62 5.10
C VAL A 180 3.36 16.11 4.69
N LEU A 181 2.80 15.59 3.58
CA LEU A 181 1.48 15.99 3.08
C LEU A 181 0.34 15.59 4.03
N ASN A 182 0.57 14.67 4.98
CA ASN A 182 -0.42 14.35 6.01
C ASN A 182 -0.77 15.57 6.91
N GLN A 183 0.07 16.61 6.93
CA GLN A 183 -0.25 17.86 7.63
C GLN A 183 -1.44 18.61 7.02
N LEU A 184 -1.78 18.37 5.75
CA LEU A 184 -2.99 18.94 5.14
C LEU A 184 -4.25 18.47 5.87
N LYS A 185 -4.28 17.20 6.30
CA LYS A 185 -5.42 16.61 7.02
C LYS A 185 -5.53 17.11 8.47
N THR A 186 -4.42 17.49 9.08
CA THR A 186 -4.42 17.99 10.47
C THR A 186 -4.91 19.45 10.55
N ASN A 187 -4.75 20.21 9.47
CA ASN A 187 -5.23 21.59 9.37
C ASN A 187 -6.73 21.64 9.04
N LYS A 188 -7.58 21.49 10.07
CA LYS A 188 -9.04 21.49 9.92
C LYS A 188 -9.58 22.73 9.22
N THR A 189 -9.07 23.91 9.55
CA THR A 189 -9.49 25.17 8.93
C THR A 189 -9.23 25.16 7.42
N ALA A 190 -8.06 24.67 6.98
CA ALA A 190 -7.75 24.55 5.56
C ALA A 190 -8.61 23.50 4.84
N VAL A 191 -9.04 22.45 5.54
CA VAL A 191 -9.97 21.44 4.98
C VAL A 191 -11.38 22.02 4.83
N GLU A 192 -11.90 22.67 5.87
CA GLU A 192 -13.25 23.27 5.86
C GLU A 192 -13.41 24.36 4.80
N SER A 193 -12.36 25.13 4.57
CA SER A 193 -12.31 26.20 3.54
C SER A 193 -11.94 25.71 2.14
N GLY A 194 -11.72 24.40 1.95
CA GLY A 194 -11.37 23.80 0.65
C GLY A 194 -9.92 24.04 0.18
N HIS A 195 -9.11 24.77 0.95
CA HIS A 195 -7.72 25.06 0.62
C HIS A 195 -6.84 23.80 0.61
N ALA A 196 -7.12 22.82 1.48
CA ALA A 196 -6.34 21.59 1.56
C ALA A 196 -6.46 20.75 0.27
N LEU A 197 -7.68 20.56 -0.24
CA LEU A 197 -7.92 19.85 -1.50
C LEU A 197 -7.34 20.63 -2.69
N ALA A 198 -7.58 21.95 -2.75
CA ALA A 198 -7.05 22.79 -3.82
C ALA A 198 -5.52 22.73 -3.88
N PHE A 199 -4.85 22.78 -2.72
CA PHE A 199 -3.40 22.61 -2.61
C PHE A 199 -2.95 21.25 -3.15
N MET A 200 -3.61 20.16 -2.74
CA MET A 200 -3.26 18.82 -3.18
C MET A 200 -3.42 18.67 -4.70
N ILE A 201 -4.52 19.19 -5.27
CA ILE A 201 -4.77 19.19 -6.71
C ILE A 201 -3.67 19.96 -7.45
N ARG A 202 -3.35 21.17 -6.99
CA ARG A 202 -2.33 22.03 -7.62
C ARG A 202 -0.93 21.40 -7.57
N LEU A 203 -0.60 20.72 -6.47
CA LEU A 203 0.62 19.93 -6.33
C LEU A 203 0.64 18.78 -7.34
N ILE A 204 -0.46 18.04 -7.48
CA ILE A 204 -0.56 16.91 -8.42
C ILE A 204 -0.37 17.39 -9.87
N THR A 205 -1.03 18.48 -10.27
CA THR A 205 -0.89 19.00 -11.64
C THR A 205 0.56 19.41 -11.92
N CYS A 206 1.18 20.15 -11.00
CA CYS A 206 2.59 20.52 -11.09
C CYS A 206 3.52 19.30 -11.16
N TYR A 207 3.28 18.28 -10.33
CA TYR A 207 4.07 17.05 -10.34
C TYR A 207 3.99 16.36 -11.71
N LEU A 208 2.82 16.35 -12.35
CA LEU A 208 2.59 15.68 -13.63
C LEU A 208 3.13 16.47 -14.83
N GLU A 209 3.33 17.78 -14.70
CA GLU A 209 4.02 18.60 -15.71
C GLU A 209 5.52 18.29 -15.79
N ALA A 210 6.11 17.78 -14.70
CA ALA A 210 7.52 17.44 -14.68
C ALA A 210 7.86 16.26 -15.62
N PRO A 211 8.98 16.32 -16.37
CA PRO A 211 9.35 15.25 -17.28
C PRO A 211 9.45 13.88 -16.60
N LEU A 212 8.98 12.84 -17.29
CA LEU A 212 9.00 11.46 -16.82
C LEU A 212 8.12 11.17 -15.58
N MET A 213 7.38 12.15 -15.06
CA MET A 213 6.42 11.92 -14.00
C MET A 213 5.12 11.36 -14.56
N THR A 214 4.49 10.46 -13.81
CA THR A 214 3.23 9.83 -14.18
C THR A 214 2.35 9.67 -12.96
N VAL A 215 1.05 9.49 -13.17
CA VAL A 215 0.10 9.17 -12.10
C VAL A 215 0.54 7.90 -11.35
N ASP A 216 1.08 6.89 -12.04
CA ASP A 216 1.53 5.66 -11.40
C ASP A 216 2.72 5.89 -10.46
N LYS A 217 3.69 6.73 -10.86
CA LYS A 217 4.82 7.12 -10.00
C LYS A 217 4.37 7.95 -8.81
N LEU A 218 3.47 8.90 -9.04
CA LEU A 218 2.87 9.71 -7.98
C LEU A 218 2.17 8.83 -6.95
N MET A 219 1.26 7.98 -7.40
CA MET A 219 0.48 7.10 -6.52
C MET A 219 1.38 6.08 -5.80
N GLY A 220 2.43 5.57 -6.45
CA GLY A 220 3.44 4.74 -5.80
C GLY A 220 4.17 5.48 -4.67
N SER A 221 4.55 6.74 -4.91
CA SER A 221 5.20 7.61 -3.91
C SER A 221 4.26 7.92 -2.74
N LEU A 222 3.03 8.36 -3.01
CA LEU A 222 2.01 8.66 -2.00
C LEU A 222 1.64 7.43 -1.16
N LYS A 223 1.51 6.25 -1.80
CA LYS A 223 1.22 4.99 -1.11
C LYS A 223 2.30 4.62 -0.10
N SER A 224 3.58 4.93 -0.36
CA SER A 224 4.67 4.71 0.61
C SER A 224 4.52 5.55 1.89
N ALA A 225 3.73 6.61 1.83
CA ALA A 225 3.38 7.49 2.94
C ALA A 225 1.96 7.26 3.50
N ASN A 226 1.30 6.16 3.10
CA ASN A 226 -0.10 5.86 3.41
C ASN A 226 -1.09 6.94 2.95
N ILE A 227 -0.78 7.61 1.83
CA ILE A 227 -1.67 8.59 1.19
C ILE A 227 -2.25 7.95 -0.06
N ASP A 228 -3.57 7.97 -0.17
CA ASP A 228 -4.33 7.45 -1.30
C ASP A 228 -5.48 8.41 -1.67
N THR A 229 -6.32 8.01 -2.63
CA THR A 229 -7.49 8.82 -3.02
C THR A 229 -8.52 8.92 -1.90
N GLY A 230 -8.58 7.97 -0.96
CA GLY A 230 -9.43 8.08 0.23
C GLY A 230 -8.96 9.19 1.16
N THR A 231 -7.65 9.34 1.33
CA THR A 231 -7.04 10.46 2.04
C THR A 231 -7.39 11.79 1.38
N MET A 232 -7.45 11.84 0.05
CA MET A 232 -7.86 13.05 -0.68
C MET A 232 -9.37 13.37 -0.49
N VAL A 233 -10.23 12.35 -0.34
CA VAL A 233 -11.63 12.57 0.07
C VAL A 233 -11.68 13.26 1.44
N ASP A 234 -10.83 12.87 2.38
CA ASP A 234 -10.77 13.52 3.70
C ASP A 234 -10.30 14.99 3.65
N LEU A 235 -9.64 15.42 2.57
CA LEU A 235 -9.22 16.82 2.36
C LEU A 235 -10.33 17.71 1.79
N MET A 236 -11.45 17.13 1.32
CA MET A 236 -12.57 17.92 0.81
C MET A 236 -13.30 18.64 1.95
N PRO A 237 -13.95 19.79 1.67
CA PRO A 237 -14.86 20.43 2.61
C PRO A 237 -15.91 19.45 3.14
N THR A 238 -16.23 19.54 4.43
CA THR A 238 -17.06 18.55 5.13
C THR A 238 -18.43 18.34 4.48
N GLY A 239 -19.02 19.36 3.84
CA GLY A 239 -20.30 19.28 3.16
C GLY A 239 -20.28 18.50 1.84
N ASP A 240 -19.12 18.40 1.19
CA ASP A 240 -18.97 17.85 -0.17
C ASP A 240 -18.21 16.53 -0.21
N ARG A 241 -17.85 15.97 0.96
CA ARG A 241 -17.06 14.74 1.08
C ARG A 241 -17.78 13.55 0.50
N SER A 242 -17.40 13.19 -0.72
CA SER A 242 -17.75 11.92 -1.30
C SER A 242 -16.68 11.48 -2.29
N ALA A 243 -16.57 10.17 -2.47
CA ALA A 243 -15.65 9.63 -3.45
C ALA A 243 -16.08 10.01 -4.89
N ASP A 244 -17.38 10.17 -5.13
CA ASP A 244 -17.93 10.59 -6.42
C ASP A 244 -17.60 12.06 -6.73
N ALA A 245 -17.74 12.96 -5.76
CA ALA A 245 -17.35 14.37 -5.91
C ALA A 245 -15.84 14.50 -6.19
N LEU A 246 -14.98 13.72 -5.52
CA LEU A 246 -13.55 13.70 -5.84
C LEU A 246 -13.29 13.27 -7.30
N SER A 247 -14.01 12.24 -7.77
CA SER A 247 -13.91 11.79 -9.17
C SER A 247 -14.37 12.87 -10.15
N GLU A 248 -15.39 13.65 -9.81
CA GLU A 248 -15.85 14.79 -10.62
C GLU A 248 -14.79 15.89 -10.71
N HIS A 249 -14.15 16.25 -9.60
CA HIS A 249 -13.03 17.19 -9.59
C HIS A 249 -11.89 16.73 -10.51
N PHE A 250 -11.47 15.46 -10.40
CA PHE A 250 -10.41 14.93 -11.26
C PHE A 250 -10.82 14.88 -12.72
N ARG A 251 -12.08 14.55 -13.03
CA ARG A 251 -12.60 14.54 -14.40
C ARG A 251 -12.57 15.93 -15.02
N GLY A 252 -12.98 16.96 -14.27
CA GLY A 252 -12.94 18.36 -14.71
C GLY A 252 -11.52 18.85 -15.04
N LEU A 253 -10.50 18.26 -14.42
CA LEU A 253 -9.08 18.59 -14.62
C LEU A 253 -8.36 17.67 -15.62
N GLY A 254 -9.08 16.76 -16.29
CA GLY A 254 -8.49 15.80 -17.23
C GLY A 254 -7.64 14.70 -16.58
N LEU A 255 -7.74 14.52 -15.26
CA LEU A 255 -6.96 13.54 -14.49
C LEU A 255 -7.62 12.15 -14.49
N GLY A 256 -7.96 11.63 -15.67
CA GLY A 256 -8.74 10.40 -15.84
C GLY A 256 -8.14 9.16 -15.16
N LYS A 257 -6.80 9.03 -15.12
CA LYS A 257 -6.15 7.94 -14.39
C LYS A 257 -6.39 8.01 -12.87
N LEU A 258 -6.51 9.20 -12.28
CA LEU A 258 -6.83 9.33 -10.86
C LEU A 258 -8.30 9.00 -10.57
N VAL A 259 -9.20 9.28 -11.52
CA VAL A 259 -10.60 8.82 -11.47
C VAL A 259 -10.63 7.29 -11.43
N GLU A 260 -9.95 6.61 -12.36
CA GLU A 260 -9.88 5.15 -12.39
C GLU A 260 -9.31 4.57 -11.08
N GLN A 261 -8.26 5.19 -10.51
CA GLN A 261 -7.68 4.78 -9.23
C GLN A 261 -8.67 4.95 -8.07
N ASN A 262 -9.43 6.04 -8.04
CA ASN A 262 -10.44 6.26 -7.01
C ASN A 262 -11.61 5.27 -7.15
N GLU A 263 -12.13 5.07 -8.35
CA GLU A 263 -13.18 4.08 -8.64
C GLU A 263 -12.75 2.66 -8.25
N ARG A 264 -11.51 2.28 -8.59
CA ARG A 264 -10.91 1.01 -8.16
C ARG A 264 -10.84 0.89 -6.64
N ARG A 265 -10.44 1.95 -5.94
CA ARG A 265 -10.41 1.98 -4.46
C ARG A 265 -11.81 1.83 -3.86
N ILE A 266 -12.80 2.56 -4.37
CA ILE A 266 -14.20 2.46 -3.93
C ILE A 266 -14.71 1.03 -4.10
N LYS A 267 -14.47 0.44 -5.27
CA LYS A 267 -14.86 -0.93 -5.58
C LYS A 267 -14.17 -1.93 -4.66
N GLN A 268 -12.88 -1.78 -4.41
CA GLN A 268 -12.14 -2.62 -3.46
C GLN A 268 -12.68 -2.49 -2.02
N ALA A 269 -13.06 -1.29 -1.58
CA ALA A 269 -13.66 -1.08 -0.27
C ALA A 269 -14.99 -1.82 -0.12
N LYS A 270 -15.86 -1.77 -1.14
CA LYS A 270 -17.12 -2.55 -1.19
C LYS A 270 -16.87 -4.06 -1.09
N VAL A 271 -15.84 -4.58 -1.76
CA VAL A 271 -15.44 -6.00 -1.64
C VAL A 271 -14.97 -6.31 -0.23
N THR A 272 -14.17 -5.44 0.39
CA THR A 272 -13.71 -5.61 1.77
C THR A 272 -14.88 -5.61 2.77
N ASP A 273 -15.87 -4.73 2.60
CA ASP A 273 -17.07 -4.71 3.43
C ASP A 273 -17.88 -6.00 3.28
N ALA A 274 -18.01 -6.51 2.05
CA ALA A 274 -18.66 -7.80 1.79
C ALA A 274 -17.91 -8.97 2.45
N VAL A 275 -16.58 -9.00 2.37
CA VAL A 275 -15.73 -9.99 3.07
C VAL A 275 -16.00 -9.96 4.58
N ALA A 276 -15.95 -8.77 5.19
CA ALA A 276 -16.18 -8.61 6.63
C ALA A 276 -17.59 -9.09 7.04
N ALA A 277 -18.59 -8.77 6.22
CA ALA A 277 -19.97 -9.17 6.46
C ALA A 277 -20.21 -10.69 6.30
N VAL A 278 -19.50 -11.35 5.38
CA VAL A 278 -19.48 -12.82 5.28
C VAL A 278 -18.80 -13.42 6.49
N CYS A 279 -17.62 -12.93 6.86
CA CYS A 279 -16.86 -13.39 8.03
C CYS A 279 -17.71 -13.36 9.31
N ALA A 280 -18.43 -12.25 9.54
CA ALA A 280 -19.33 -12.13 10.68
C ALA A 280 -20.44 -13.20 10.69
N ARG A 281 -21.06 -13.49 9.53
CA ARG A 281 -22.12 -14.50 9.40
C ARG A 281 -21.61 -15.92 9.59
N VAL A 282 -20.45 -16.25 9.02
CA VAL A 282 -19.79 -17.54 9.20
C VAL A 282 -19.48 -17.78 10.67
N ARG A 283 -18.93 -16.78 11.38
CA ARG A 283 -18.67 -16.88 12.83
C ARG A 283 -19.93 -17.02 13.67
N ALA A 284 -21.04 -16.42 13.23
CA ALA A 284 -22.33 -16.55 13.87
C ALA A 284 -23.03 -17.89 13.59
N GLY A 285 -22.47 -18.74 12.72
CA GLY A 285 -23.07 -20.03 12.36
C GLY A 285 -24.34 -19.89 11.51
N VAL A 286 -24.49 -18.79 10.78
CA VAL A 286 -25.62 -18.59 9.86
C VAL A 286 -25.55 -19.63 8.74
N PRO A 287 -26.67 -20.30 8.38
CA PRO A 287 -26.67 -21.29 7.30
C PRO A 287 -26.11 -20.75 5.98
N GLY A 288 -25.44 -21.62 5.21
CA GLY A 288 -24.77 -21.23 3.96
C GLY A 288 -25.72 -20.64 2.91
N ALA A 289 -26.91 -21.21 2.75
CA ALA A 289 -27.93 -20.71 1.83
C ALA A 289 -28.41 -19.29 2.18
N GLU A 290 -28.64 -19.01 3.46
CA GLU A 290 -29.05 -17.69 3.96
C GLU A 290 -27.92 -16.67 3.79
N THR A 291 -26.68 -17.07 4.14
CA THR A 291 -25.50 -16.24 3.95
C THR A 291 -25.32 -15.89 2.47
N TYR A 292 -25.47 -16.85 1.56
CA TYR A 292 -25.35 -16.61 0.13
C TYR A 292 -26.45 -15.68 -0.40
N ALA A 293 -27.71 -15.92 -0.01
CA ALA A 293 -28.83 -15.07 -0.43
C ALA A 293 -28.60 -13.61 -0.04
N TRP A 294 -28.07 -13.38 1.17
CA TRP A 294 -27.67 -12.03 1.60
C TRP A 294 -26.52 -11.47 0.75
N VAL A 295 -25.44 -12.23 0.53
CA VAL A 295 -24.29 -11.76 -0.26
C VAL A 295 -24.72 -11.42 -1.69
N ALA A 296 -25.54 -12.25 -2.32
CA ALA A 296 -26.04 -12.02 -3.68
C ALA A 296 -26.92 -10.76 -3.77
N GLY A 297 -27.78 -10.53 -2.77
CA GLY A 297 -28.56 -9.29 -2.67
C GLY A 297 -27.66 -8.06 -2.50
N HIS A 298 -26.77 -8.10 -1.51
CA HIS A 298 -25.84 -7.01 -1.22
C HIS A 298 -24.92 -6.70 -2.41
N ALA A 299 -24.39 -7.73 -3.08
CA ALA A 299 -23.56 -7.61 -4.28
C ALA A 299 -24.29 -6.90 -5.41
N LYS A 300 -25.59 -7.18 -5.60
CA LYS A 300 -26.42 -6.49 -6.59
C LYS A 300 -26.59 -5.01 -6.24
N ASP A 301 -26.83 -4.70 -4.98
CA ASP A 301 -27.04 -3.33 -4.50
C ASP A 301 -25.78 -2.46 -4.68
N VAL A 302 -24.59 -3.02 -4.44
CA VAL A 302 -23.32 -2.29 -4.52
C VAL A 302 -22.57 -2.43 -5.84
N GLY A 303 -23.06 -3.29 -6.76
CA GLY A 303 -22.53 -3.49 -8.11
C GLY A 303 -21.28 -4.37 -8.19
N LEU A 304 -21.20 -5.44 -7.39
CA LEU A 304 -20.11 -6.42 -7.46
C LEU A 304 -20.33 -7.42 -8.60
N SER A 305 -19.24 -7.81 -9.27
CA SER A 305 -19.26 -8.88 -10.28
C SER A 305 -19.32 -10.28 -9.65
N GLU A 306 -19.68 -11.30 -10.43
CA GLU A 306 -19.73 -12.69 -9.95
C GLU A 306 -18.39 -13.16 -9.38
N GLY A 307 -17.27 -12.82 -10.02
CA GLY A 307 -15.93 -13.17 -9.51
C GLY A 307 -15.61 -12.48 -8.18
N GLU A 308 -16.10 -11.26 -7.96
CA GLU A 308 -15.97 -10.55 -6.69
C GLU A 308 -16.84 -11.14 -5.59
N VAL A 309 -18.01 -11.66 -5.93
CA VAL A 309 -18.87 -12.41 -5.00
C VAL A 309 -18.17 -13.68 -4.52
N VAL A 310 -17.64 -14.50 -5.45
CA VAL A 310 -16.82 -15.67 -5.11
C VAL A 310 -15.67 -15.26 -4.19
N GLY A 311 -15.08 -14.11 -4.49
CA GLY A 311 -14.06 -13.50 -3.67
C GLY A 311 -14.42 -13.13 -2.26
N ALA A 312 -15.54 -12.44 -2.10
CA ALA A 312 -16.04 -12.03 -0.82
C ALA A 312 -16.40 -13.24 0.05
N VAL A 313 -17.00 -14.27 -0.57
CA VAL A 313 -17.33 -15.53 0.09
C VAL A 313 -16.06 -16.24 0.58
N TRP A 314 -15.10 -16.49 -0.31
CA TRP A 314 -13.83 -17.13 0.04
C TRP A 314 -13.08 -16.35 1.12
N GLY A 315 -12.90 -15.04 0.92
CA GLY A 315 -12.22 -14.17 1.88
C GLY A 315 -12.89 -14.17 3.24
N GLY A 316 -14.23 -14.08 3.29
CA GLY A 316 -14.97 -14.09 4.54
C GLY A 316 -14.87 -15.42 5.29
N ILE A 317 -14.86 -16.56 4.57
CA ILE A 317 -14.63 -17.88 5.18
C ILE A 317 -13.22 -17.95 5.76
N VAL A 318 -12.20 -17.54 5.01
CA VAL A 318 -10.80 -17.57 5.47
C VAL A 318 -10.59 -16.65 6.67
N ASP A 319 -11.08 -15.41 6.62
CA ASP A 319 -10.95 -14.43 7.70
C ASP A 319 -11.72 -14.83 8.96
N SER A 320 -12.69 -15.74 8.84
CA SER A 320 -13.39 -16.30 9.99
C SER A 320 -12.49 -17.22 10.84
N VAL A 321 -11.40 -17.73 10.26
CA VAL A 321 -10.47 -18.68 10.90
C VAL A 321 -9.36 -17.95 11.64
N ASP A 322 -9.14 -18.34 12.89
CA ASP A 322 -7.98 -17.91 13.67
C ASP A 322 -6.72 -18.70 13.26
N LEU A 323 -5.84 -18.05 12.49
CA LEU A 323 -4.57 -18.61 12.00
C LEU A 323 -3.36 -18.23 12.88
N SER A 324 -3.58 -17.81 14.13
CA SER A 324 -2.49 -17.45 15.06
C SER A 324 -1.86 -18.63 15.80
N ARG A 325 -2.32 -19.86 15.53
CA ARG A 325 -1.93 -21.07 16.28
C ARG A 325 -0.78 -21.83 15.60
N LYS A 326 -0.48 -23.03 16.11
CA LYS A 326 0.53 -23.92 15.49
C LYS A 326 0.09 -24.32 14.09
N GLN A 327 1.03 -24.45 13.16
CA GLN A 327 0.77 -24.69 11.73
C GLN A 327 -0.20 -25.84 11.44
N GLN A 328 -0.04 -26.99 12.10
CA GLN A 328 -0.95 -28.13 11.91
C GLN A 328 -2.37 -27.87 12.44
N GLN A 329 -2.50 -27.08 13.51
CA GLN A 329 -3.80 -26.65 14.04
C GLN A 329 -4.46 -25.61 13.13
N ASN A 330 -3.68 -24.69 12.54
CA ASN A 330 -4.15 -23.75 11.54
C ASN A 330 -4.72 -24.49 10.33
N ARG A 331 -3.97 -25.45 9.78
CA ARG A 331 -4.44 -26.33 8.68
C ARG A 331 -5.74 -27.04 9.03
N THR A 332 -5.81 -27.64 10.22
CA THR A 332 -7.01 -28.38 10.66
C THR A 332 -8.22 -27.44 10.81
N SER A 333 -8.03 -26.27 11.42
CA SER A 333 -9.10 -25.28 11.64
C SER A 333 -9.60 -24.70 10.33
N LEU A 334 -8.69 -24.42 9.39
CA LEU A 334 -9.00 -23.95 8.05
C LEU A 334 -9.83 -24.98 7.28
N LEU A 335 -9.36 -26.22 7.17
CA LEU A 335 -10.08 -27.28 6.46
C LEU A 335 -11.44 -27.59 7.12
N GLY A 336 -11.52 -27.55 8.45
CA GLY A 336 -12.78 -27.71 9.18
C GLY A 336 -13.79 -26.62 8.83
N THR A 337 -13.35 -25.36 8.79
CA THR A 337 -14.22 -24.21 8.48
C THR A 337 -14.65 -24.20 7.02
N ILE A 338 -13.74 -24.54 6.09
CA ILE A 338 -14.06 -24.70 4.67
C ILE A 338 -15.09 -25.82 4.48
N SER A 339 -14.90 -26.96 5.15
CA SER A 339 -15.84 -28.09 5.08
C SER A 339 -17.23 -27.72 5.62
N ALA A 340 -17.28 -26.98 6.72
CA ALA A 340 -18.53 -26.49 7.30
C ALA A 340 -19.23 -25.43 6.43
N SER A 341 -18.47 -24.73 5.58
CA SER A 341 -18.96 -23.68 4.68
C SER A 341 -19.14 -24.17 3.23
N ALA A 342 -19.14 -25.50 3.01
CA ALA A 342 -19.23 -26.07 1.68
C ALA A 342 -20.50 -25.62 0.92
N ASP A 343 -21.67 -25.66 1.57
CA ASP A 343 -22.95 -25.26 0.95
C ASP A 343 -22.94 -23.80 0.48
N LEU A 344 -22.24 -22.92 1.21
CA LEU A 344 -22.05 -21.51 0.83
C LEU A 344 -21.16 -21.38 -0.42
N LEU A 345 -20.09 -22.18 -0.50
CA LEU A 345 -19.21 -22.20 -1.66
C LEU A 345 -19.88 -22.81 -2.89
N VAL A 346 -20.69 -23.86 -2.73
CA VAL A 346 -21.54 -24.43 -3.80
C VAL A 346 -22.48 -23.36 -4.35
N ALA A 347 -23.17 -22.62 -3.48
CA ALA A 347 -24.07 -21.55 -3.91
C ALA A 347 -23.35 -20.40 -4.66
N ALA A 348 -22.09 -20.13 -4.29
CA ALA A 348 -21.26 -19.11 -4.93
C ALA A 348 -20.67 -19.55 -6.28
N CYS A 349 -20.29 -20.83 -6.43
CA CYS A 349 -19.63 -21.37 -7.61
C CYS A 349 -20.64 -21.98 -8.59
N LYS A 350 -21.38 -21.11 -9.30
CA LYS A 350 -22.48 -21.53 -10.19
C LYS A 350 -22.05 -22.08 -11.55
N ASN A 351 -20.79 -21.86 -11.93
CA ASN A 351 -20.25 -22.23 -13.24
C ASN A 351 -18.73 -22.39 -13.18
N GLY A 352 -18.15 -22.99 -14.22
CA GLY A 352 -16.71 -23.23 -14.28
C GLY A 352 -15.84 -21.97 -14.21
N GLN A 353 -16.33 -20.77 -14.55
CA GLN A 353 -15.54 -19.54 -14.36
C GLN A 353 -15.46 -19.15 -12.88
N ALA A 354 -16.57 -19.28 -12.15
CA ALA A 354 -16.60 -19.06 -10.70
C ALA A 354 -15.70 -20.06 -9.95
N GLU A 355 -15.69 -21.32 -10.38
CA GLU A 355 -14.79 -22.36 -9.85
C GLU A 355 -13.31 -22.03 -10.12
N LEU A 356 -12.98 -21.57 -11.33
CA LEU A 356 -11.61 -21.14 -11.67
C LEU A 356 -11.17 -19.90 -10.88
N GLU A 357 -12.08 -18.97 -10.65
CA GLU A 357 -11.84 -17.80 -9.79
C GLU A 357 -11.58 -18.24 -8.34
N LEU A 358 -12.38 -19.16 -7.80
CA LEU A 358 -12.16 -19.73 -6.47
C LEU A 358 -10.79 -20.41 -6.38
N LEU A 359 -10.43 -21.24 -7.36
CA LEU A 359 -9.11 -21.89 -7.45
C LEU A 359 -7.97 -20.85 -7.45
N SER A 360 -8.10 -19.77 -8.22
CA SER A 360 -7.13 -18.68 -8.23
C SER A 360 -6.98 -18.03 -6.85
N ARG A 361 -8.09 -17.79 -6.13
CA ARG A 361 -8.07 -17.17 -4.80
C ARG A 361 -7.45 -18.07 -3.74
N ILE A 362 -7.74 -19.37 -3.78
CA ILE A 362 -7.09 -20.37 -2.94
C ILE A 362 -5.59 -20.39 -3.22
N GLN A 363 -5.18 -20.37 -4.49
CA GLN A 363 -3.76 -20.36 -4.87
C GLN A 363 -3.05 -19.10 -4.37
N THR A 364 -3.65 -17.92 -4.51
CA THR A 364 -3.10 -16.66 -3.99
C THR A 364 -2.95 -16.72 -2.47
N PHE A 365 -3.98 -17.20 -1.76
CA PHE A 365 -3.95 -17.34 -0.31
C PHE A 365 -2.84 -18.29 0.16
N VAL A 366 -2.75 -19.50 -0.41
CA VAL A 366 -1.72 -20.48 -0.04
C VAL A 366 -0.32 -20.00 -0.45
N SER A 367 -0.18 -19.31 -1.58
CA SER A 367 1.11 -18.77 -2.03
C SER A 367 1.68 -17.69 -1.10
N ALA A 368 0.83 -17.02 -0.32
CA ALA A 368 1.25 -15.99 0.63
C ALA A 368 1.87 -16.58 1.91
N ASP A 369 1.68 -17.89 2.18
CA ASP A 369 2.19 -18.57 3.37
C ASP A 369 3.08 -19.78 3.00
N MET A 370 4.38 -19.65 3.31
CA MET A 370 5.37 -20.70 3.04
C MET A 370 5.08 -22.02 3.76
N GLU A 371 4.43 -21.99 4.91
CA GLU A 371 4.11 -23.19 5.68
C GLU A 371 2.91 -23.93 5.07
N PHE A 372 1.93 -23.18 4.54
CA PHE A 372 0.85 -23.78 3.75
C PHE A 372 1.35 -24.41 2.45
N LEU A 373 2.35 -23.80 1.80
CA LEU A 373 3.04 -24.41 0.68
C LEU A 373 3.72 -25.73 1.08
N LYS A 374 4.50 -25.77 2.16
CA LYS A 374 5.18 -27.00 2.62
C LYS A 374 4.20 -28.13 2.97
N LEU A 375 3.07 -27.79 3.56
CA LEU A 375 2.05 -28.74 4.00
C LEU A 375 1.08 -29.18 2.88
N ALA A 376 1.30 -28.73 1.64
CA ALA A 376 0.43 -29.00 0.50
C ALA A 376 -1.05 -28.64 0.74
N VAL A 377 -1.29 -27.56 1.49
CA VAL A 377 -2.63 -27.13 1.90
C VAL A 377 -3.52 -26.83 0.71
N PHE A 378 -2.96 -26.32 -0.40
CA PHE A 378 -3.71 -26.12 -1.63
C PHE A 378 -4.38 -27.42 -2.11
N ARG A 379 -3.61 -28.52 -2.19
CA ARG A 379 -4.14 -29.82 -2.59
C ARG A 379 -5.22 -30.28 -1.63
N ASP A 380 -4.99 -30.15 -0.33
CA ASP A 380 -5.97 -30.59 0.66
C ASP A 380 -7.30 -29.82 0.57
N ILE A 381 -7.24 -28.51 0.31
CA ILE A 381 -8.43 -27.68 0.07
C ILE A 381 -9.13 -28.13 -1.22
N VAL A 382 -8.40 -28.28 -2.33
CA VAL A 382 -8.99 -28.67 -3.61
C VAL A 382 -9.63 -30.06 -3.54
N THR A 383 -8.96 -31.03 -2.92
CA THR A 383 -9.51 -32.37 -2.70
C THR A 383 -10.77 -32.34 -1.83
N LEU A 384 -10.78 -31.50 -0.78
CA LEU A 384 -11.98 -31.31 0.05
C LEU A 384 -13.14 -30.72 -0.76
N LEU A 385 -12.87 -29.67 -1.54
CA LEU A 385 -13.88 -28.98 -2.34
C LEU A 385 -14.42 -29.84 -3.49
N TYR A 386 -13.56 -30.65 -4.12
CA TYR A 386 -13.97 -31.66 -5.09
C TYR A 386 -14.95 -32.67 -4.46
N ARG A 387 -14.62 -33.23 -3.29
CA ARG A 387 -15.49 -34.17 -2.56
C ARG A 387 -16.80 -33.56 -2.03
N LYS A 388 -16.90 -32.24 -2.03
CA LYS A 388 -18.06 -31.47 -1.56
C LYS A 388 -18.87 -30.89 -2.71
N ASP A 389 -18.59 -31.32 -3.94
CA ASP A 389 -19.26 -30.85 -5.17
C ASP A 389 -19.17 -29.32 -5.38
N VAL A 390 -18.12 -28.70 -4.85
CA VAL A 390 -17.84 -27.26 -5.04
C VAL A 390 -17.02 -27.01 -6.30
N LEU A 391 -16.11 -27.93 -6.63
CA LEU A 391 -15.23 -27.85 -7.79
C LEU A 391 -15.43 -29.07 -8.68
N SER A 392 -15.67 -28.84 -9.96
CA SER A 392 -15.71 -29.88 -10.98
C SER A 392 -14.31 -30.36 -11.35
N GLU A 393 -14.23 -31.60 -11.82
CA GLU A 393 -13.02 -32.16 -12.41
C GLU A 393 -12.49 -31.27 -13.56
N ASP A 394 -13.40 -30.87 -14.46
CA ASP A 394 -13.14 -29.95 -15.57
C ASP A 394 -12.43 -28.66 -15.12
N ALA A 395 -12.91 -28.01 -14.05
CA ALA A 395 -12.30 -26.78 -13.56
C ALA A 395 -10.89 -27.01 -13.01
N ILE A 396 -10.68 -28.12 -12.29
CA ILE A 396 -9.38 -28.51 -11.73
C ILE A 396 -8.38 -28.81 -12.85
N GLN A 397 -8.77 -29.60 -13.85
CA GLN A 397 -7.94 -29.91 -15.01
C GLN A 397 -7.63 -28.65 -15.85
N ARG A 398 -8.62 -27.77 -16.05
CA ARG A 398 -8.42 -26.47 -16.75
C ARG A 398 -7.47 -25.55 -16.00
N TRP A 399 -7.59 -25.45 -14.68
CA TRP A 399 -6.63 -24.67 -13.87
C TRP A 399 -5.23 -25.29 -13.93
N TYR A 400 -5.12 -26.62 -13.87
CA TYR A 400 -3.85 -27.34 -13.92
C TYR A 400 -3.17 -27.22 -15.29
N SER A 401 -3.90 -27.20 -16.40
CA SER A 401 -3.34 -27.01 -17.74
C SER A 401 -2.90 -25.56 -18.05
N ARG A 402 -3.57 -24.54 -17.49
CA ARG A 402 -3.34 -23.11 -17.83
C ARG A 402 -1.97 -22.52 -17.44
N GLY A 403 -1.23 -23.10 -16.52
CA GLY A 403 -0.04 -22.46 -15.93
C GLY A 403 1.25 -22.52 -16.76
N SER A 404 1.13 -22.71 -18.08
CA SER A 404 2.18 -22.26 -19.01
C SER A 404 2.19 -20.72 -19.19
N THR A 405 1.23 -19.96 -18.66
CA THR A 405 1.03 -18.54 -19.00
C THR A 405 1.04 -17.53 -17.83
N LEU A 406 1.41 -17.89 -16.60
CA LEU A 406 1.38 -16.94 -15.47
C LEU A 406 2.66 -16.09 -15.33
N ASN A 407 2.46 -14.77 -15.20
CA ASN A 407 3.46 -13.70 -15.22
C ASN A 407 4.50 -13.75 -14.07
N LYS A 408 5.70 -13.22 -14.38
CA LYS A 408 6.94 -13.17 -13.57
C LYS A 408 6.71 -12.67 -12.13
N GLY A 409 7.03 -13.51 -11.15
CA GLY A 409 7.03 -13.21 -9.70
C GLY A 409 6.38 -14.33 -8.87
N SER A 410 5.29 -14.92 -9.38
CA SER A 410 4.51 -16.01 -8.77
C SER A 410 4.89 -17.42 -9.26
N ALA A 411 5.86 -17.51 -10.18
CA ALA A 411 6.21 -18.77 -10.84
C ALA A 411 6.69 -19.88 -9.88
N ALA A 412 7.43 -19.53 -8.81
CA ALA A 412 7.98 -20.52 -7.88
C ALA A 412 6.90 -21.19 -7.02
N SER A 413 6.03 -20.43 -6.34
CA SER A 413 4.93 -21.00 -5.55
C SER A 413 3.93 -21.74 -6.43
N SER A 414 3.63 -21.20 -7.62
CA SER A 414 2.76 -21.84 -8.60
C SER A 414 3.31 -23.19 -9.08
N ASN A 415 4.63 -23.29 -9.31
CA ASN A 415 5.27 -24.56 -9.67
C ASN A 415 5.23 -25.57 -8.52
N ILE A 416 5.49 -25.14 -7.27
CA ILE A 416 5.40 -26.01 -6.09
C ILE A 416 3.99 -26.59 -5.97
N ILE A 417 2.97 -25.73 -6.04
CA ILE A 417 1.57 -26.13 -5.94
C ILE A 417 1.21 -27.13 -7.07
N ARG A 418 1.67 -26.90 -8.30
CA ARG A 418 1.46 -27.83 -9.42
C ARG A 418 2.06 -29.21 -9.17
N VAL A 419 3.31 -29.26 -8.74
CA VAL A 419 3.98 -30.54 -8.41
C VAL A 419 3.20 -31.29 -7.33
N GLN A 420 2.69 -30.58 -6.32
CA GLN A 420 1.87 -31.18 -5.26
C GLN A 420 0.50 -31.67 -5.74
N MET A 421 -0.07 -31.01 -6.76
CA MET A 421 -1.35 -31.37 -7.37
C MET A 421 -1.24 -32.52 -8.37
N GLN A 422 -0.06 -32.75 -8.95
CA GLN A 422 0.15 -33.77 -10.00
C GLN A 422 -0.39 -35.17 -9.62
N PRO A 423 -0.16 -35.73 -8.41
CA PRO A 423 -0.71 -37.03 -8.06
C PRO A 423 -2.24 -37.05 -8.02
N PHE A 424 -2.86 -35.94 -7.59
CA PHE A 424 -4.32 -35.84 -7.51
C PHE A 424 -4.95 -35.69 -8.91
N VAL A 425 -4.34 -34.90 -9.79
CA VAL A 425 -4.81 -34.77 -11.19
C VAL A 425 -4.69 -36.08 -11.94
N LYS A 426 -3.57 -36.80 -11.81
CA LYS A 426 -3.43 -38.13 -12.40
C LYS A 426 -4.49 -39.11 -11.90
N TRP A 427 -4.81 -39.04 -10.62
CA TRP A 427 -5.86 -39.89 -10.04
C TRP A 427 -7.23 -39.58 -10.65
N LEU A 428 -7.56 -38.29 -10.85
CA LEU A 428 -8.80 -37.88 -11.54
C LEU A 428 -8.86 -38.48 -12.97
N GLU A 429 -7.79 -38.30 -13.75
CA GLU A 429 -7.68 -38.84 -15.12
C GLU A 429 -7.88 -40.37 -15.16
N THR A 430 -7.25 -41.12 -14.26
CA THR A 430 -7.38 -42.59 -14.24
C THR A 430 -8.72 -43.09 -13.72
N ALA A 431 -9.37 -42.35 -12.81
CA ALA A 431 -10.66 -42.75 -12.25
C ALA A 431 -11.80 -42.65 -13.28
N GLU A 432 -11.70 -41.70 -14.22
CA GLU A 432 -12.63 -41.57 -15.34
C GLU A 432 -12.44 -42.70 -16.38
N GLU A 433 -11.19 -43.07 -16.68
CA GLU A 433 -10.85 -44.17 -17.60
C GLU A 433 -11.41 -45.52 -17.11
N GLU A 434 -11.28 -45.85 -15.81
CA GLU A 434 -11.82 -47.10 -15.26
C GLU A 434 -13.37 -47.12 -15.23
N SER A 435 -14.03 -45.99 -14.95
CA SER A 435 -15.49 -45.91 -14.91
C SER A 435 -16.13 -45.98 -16.31
N SER A 436 -15.48 -45.42 -17.32
CA SER A 436 -15.96 -45.44 -18.71
C SER A 436 -15.76 -46.80 -19.37
N GLU A 437 -14.70 -47.52 -19.02
CA GLU A 437 -14.50 -48.92 -19.41
C GLU A 437 -15.55 -49.86 -18.79
N GLU A 438 -15.95 -49.64 -17.53
CA GLU A 438 -17.03 -50.41 -16.89
C GLU A 438 -18.41 -50.13 -17.49
N GLU A 439 -18.77 -48.87 -17.78
CA GLU A 439 -20.04 -48.54 -18.46
C GLU A 439 -20.07 -49.07 -19.91
N GLY A 440 -18.95 -49.00 -20.62
CA GLY A 440 -18.81 -49.59 -21.96
C GLY A 440 -18.95 -51.11 -21.95
N ALA A 441 -18.38 -51.79 -20.94
CA ALA A 441 -18.50 -53.23 -20.76
C ALA A 441 -19.92 -53.65 -20.36
N ALA A 442 -20.61 -52.88 -19.51
CA ALA A 442 -21.99 -53.12 -19.12
C ALA A 442 -22.98 -52.93 -20.28
N SER A 443 -22.76 -51.90 -21.11
CA SER A 443 -23.52 -51.66 -22.34
C SER A 443 -23.31 -52.77 -23.38
N ALA A 444 -22.06 -53.22 -23.57
CA ALA A 444 -21.74 -54.34 -24.44
C ALA A 444 -22.34 -55.68 -23.94
N ALA A 445 -22.39 -55.89 -22.62
CA ALA A 445 -23.02 -57.06 -22.03
C ALA A 445 -24.56 -57.04 -22.14
N ALA A 446 -25.19 -55.87 -22.01
CA ALA A 446 -26.64 -55.71 -22.20
C ALA A 446 -27.07 -55.95 -23.65
N ALA A 447 -26.25 -55.55 -24.64
CA ALA A 447 -26.51 -55.80 -26.05
C ALA A 447 -26.38 -57.28 -26.48
N GLN A 448 -25.70 -58.11 -25.69
CA GLN A 448 -25.53 -59.56 -25.96
C GLN A 448 -26.58 -60.45 -25.26
N GLY A 449 -27.41 -59.89 -24.38
CA GLY A 449 -28.42 -60.63 -23.60
C GLY A 449 -29.77 -60.84 -24.28
N ASP A 450 -30.08 -60.15 -25.38
CA ASP A 450 -31.44 -60.11 -25.97
C ASP A 450 -31.62 -60.98 -27.23
N ALA A 451 -30.70 -61.93 -27.47
CA ALA A 451 -30.70 -62.77 -28.67
C ALA A 451 -30.64 -64.27 -28.37
N ALA A 452 -31.59 -64.83 -27.60
CA ALA A 452 -31.83 -66.27 -27.61
C ALA A 452 -33.20 -66.67 -27.00
N ALA A 453 -34.21 -66.85 -27.85
CA ALA A 453 -35.34 -67.75 -27.57
C ALA A 453 -35.71 -68.51 -28.84
N PRO A 454 -35.75 -69.86 -28.84
CA PRO A 454 -36.05 -70.66 -30.04
C PRO A 454 -37.55 -70.99 -30.10
N ALA A 455 -38.16 -70.82 -31.28
CA ALA A 455 -39.46 -71.37 -31.59
C ALA A 455 -39.32 -72.49 -32.64
N THR A 456 -39.83 -73.66 -32.27
CA THR A 456 -39.86 -74.91 -33.02
C THR A 456 -41.17 -75.05 -33.83
N GLY A 457 -41.08 -75.81 -34.93
CA GLY A 457 -42.21 -76.36 -35.70
C GLY A 457 -42.72 -75.45 -36.83
N SER A 458 -43.31 -75.90 -37.94
CA SER A 458 -43.42 -77.19 -38.63
C SER A 458 -44.27 -76.90 -39.89
N ASP A 459 -43.92 -77.57 -40.99
CA ASP A 459 -44.76 -77.89 -42.17
C ASP A 459 -45.20 -76.85 -43.21
N ALA A 460 -45.00 -77.30 -44.46
CA ALA A 460 -45.83 -77.15 -45.67
C ALA A 460 -45.14 -76.48 -46.88
N ALA A 461 -44.86 -77.30 -47.89
CA ALA A 461 -44.55 -76.93 -49.28
C ALA A 461 -45.86 -76.66 -50.09
N PRO A 462 -45.83 -76.54 -51.44
CA PRO A 462 -45.30 -75.45 -52.28
C PRO A 462 -46.34 -74.93 -53.32
N ALA A 463 -46.15 -73.73 -53.91
CA ALA A 463 -46.69 -73.30 -55.23
C ALA A 463 -46.35 -71.80 -55.43
N ALA A 464 -45.54 -71.42 -56.43
CA ALA A 464 -45.88 -71.18 -57.84
C ALA A 464 -46.47 -69.78 -58.12
N ALA A 465 -45.75 -69.10 -59.02
CA ALA A 465 -46.21 -68.14 -60.03
C ALA A 465 -46.78 -66.77 -59.57
N ASP A 466 -46.10 -65.73 -60.08
CA ASP A 466 -46.60 -64.80 -61.10
C ASP A 466 -46.57 -63.32 -60.72
N GLY A 467 -46.32 -62.47 -61.72
CA GLY A 467 -46.76 -61.07 -61.71
C GLY A 467 -45.69 -60.00 -61.59
N ALA A 468 -45.26 -59.51 -62.75
CA ALA A 468 -44.53 -58.26 -62.95
C ALA A 468 -45.24 -57.01 -62.42
N ALA A 469 -44.45 -56.04 -61.95
CA ALA A 469 -44.42 -54.65 -62.44
C ALA A 469 -43.20 -53.92 -61.83
#